data_AF-A0A482YSW2-F1
#
_entry.id   AF-A0A482YSW2-F1
#
_cell.length_a   1.000
_cell.length_b   1.000
_cell.length_c   1.000
_cell.angle_alpha   90.00
_cell.angle_beta   90.00
_cell.angle_gamma   90.00
#
_symmetry.space_group_name_H-M   'P 1'
#
loop_
_entity.id
_entity.type
_entity.pdbx_description
1 polymer ?
#
loop_
_entity_poly.entity_id
_entity_poly.type
_entity_poly.pdbx_seq_one_letter_code
_entity_poly.pdbx_strand_id
1 'polypeptide(L)'
;MKKILSILLITLTTFTSANYEAGMDYVVLDKPVKTTTGSKIEVRELFWYYCPHCYNLEPTLNAWIKKLPNDVEFIRQPAVFSQRWENGAIFYYALEELGLIKSMHGLLFNAIHAQKNRINSESDFVDWLVDINKKEDKQEFKEKVEKALNSFSVRTKVNKSKINTVKYHTSGVPAIVVNGKYWTDATHAGSSLQMLKVVDYLIKKESKVE
;
A
#
# COMPACT_ATOMS: atom_id res chain seq x y z
N MET A 1 64.62 25.45 13.70
CA MET A 1 63.28 25.45 14.33
C MET A 1 62.25 25.95 13.32
N LYS A 2 61.62 25.07 12.53
CA LYS A 2 60.50 25.43 11.64
C LYS A 2 59.26 24.66 12.11
N LYS A 3 58.30 25.40 12.68
CA LYS A 3 57.04 24.87 13.21
C LYS A 3 56.15 24.45 12.03
N ILE A 4 55.82 23.17 11.95
CA ILE A 4 54.83 22.64 11.00
C ILE A 4 53.46 22.90 11.63
N LEU A 5 52.69 23.82 11.01
CA LEU A 5 51.34 24.15 11.42
C LEU A 5 50.38 23.23 10.64
N SER A 6 49.91 22.16 11.27
CA SER A 6 48.90 21.27 10.70
C SER A 6 47.53 21.96 10.73
N ILE A 7 47.02 22.32 9.55
CA ILE A 7 45.65 22.84 9.37
C ILE A 7 44.71 21.64 9.30
N LEU A 8 43.90 21.46 10.35
CA LEU A 8 42.84 20.45 10.42
C LEU A 8 41.64 20.94 9.58
N LEU A 9 41.45 20.36 8.40
CA LEU A 9 40.34 20.67 7.51
C LEU A 9 39.08 19.94 8.01
N ILE A 10 38.22 20.63 8.75
CA ILE A 10 36.91 20.13 9.19
C ILE A 10 35.96 20.23 8.00
N THR A 11 35.66 19.11 7.35
CA THR A 11 34.62 19.03 6.31
C THR A 11 33.25 19.07 6.97
N LEU A 12 32.58 20.23 6.90
CA LEU A 12 31.16 20.35 7.24
C LEU A 12 30.34 19.71 6.12
N THR A 13 29.87 18.48 6.31
CA THR A 13 28.84 17.89 5.45
C THR A 13 27.51 18.58 5.76
N THR A 14 27.11 19.50 4.88
CA THR A 14 25.75 20.05 4.89
C THR A 14 24.77 18.94 4.50
N PHE A 15 24.00 18.43 5.46
CA PHE A 15 22.83 17.61 5.16
C PHE A 15 21.77 18.52 4.52
N THR A 16 21.70 18.52 3.19
CA THR A 16 20.57 19.13 2.49
C THR A 16 19.35 18.28 2.78
N SER A 17 18.50 18.72 3.71
CA SER A 17 17.17 18.15 3.87
C SER A 17 16.43 18.35 2.55
N ALA A 18 15.92 17.27 1.94
CA ALA A 18 14.99 17.42 0.84
C ALA A 18 13.77 18.18 1.37
N ASN A 19 13.53 19.38 0.84
CA ASN A 19 12.34 20.15 1.16
C ASN A 19 11.24 19.68 0.21
N TYR A 20 10.34 18.84 0.70
CA TYR A 20 9.15 18.44 -0.03
C TYR A 20 8.03 19.46 0.20
N GLU A 21 7.38 19.89 -0.88
CA GLU A 21 6.40 20.96 -0.90
C GLU A 21 4.97 20.45 -1.08
N ALA A 22 4.05 20.99 -0.28
CA ALA A 22 2.62 20.70 -0.41
C ALA A 22 2.07 21.24 -1.73
N GLY A 23 1.23 20.46 -2.40
CA GLY A 23 0.68 20.76 -3.73
C GLY A 23 1.62 20.39 -4.89
N MET A 24 2.88 20.05 -4.59
CA MET A 24 3.85 19.57 -5.59
C MET A 24 4.22 18.11 -5.35
N ASP A 25 4.91 17.81 -4.25
CA ASP A 25 5.39 16.46 -3.95
C ASP A 25 4.34 15.59 -3.25
N TYR A 26 3.41 16.24 -2.54
CA TYR A 26 2.29 15.60 -1.86
C TYR A 26 1.08 16.54 -1.77
N VAL A 27 -0.09 15.96 -1.59
CA VAL A 27 -1.35 16.68 -1.43
C VAL A 27 -1.77 16.66 0.05
N VAL A 28 -2.26 17.79 0.55
CA VAL A 28 -2.91 17.89 1.87
C VAL A 28 -4.41 17.73 1.67
N LEU A 29 -5.03 16.86 2.46
CA LEU A 29 -6.48 16.68 2.44
C LEU A 29 -7.16 17.83 3.18
N ASP A 30 -8.12 18.48 2.53
CA ASP A 30 -8.96 19.52 3.14
C ASP A 30 -9.68 19.02 4.40
N LYS A 31 -10.09 17.75 4.38
CA LYS A 31 -10.74 17.07 5.49
C LYS A 31 -9.97 15.80 5.83
N PRO A 32 -9.26 15.76 6.97
CA PRO A 32 -8.58 14.54 7.40
C PRO A 32 -9.55 13.36 7.53
N VAL A 33 -9.13 12.20 7.04
CA VAL A 33 -9.86 10.95 7.18
C VAL A 33 -9.42 10.28 8.48
N LYS A 34 -10.40 9.84 9.28
CA LYS A 34 -10.14 9.16 10.55
C LYS A 34 -9.32 7.88 10.34
N THR A 35 -8.19 7.78 11.03
CA THR A 35 -7.32 6.59 11.03
C THR A 35 -7.90 5.45 11.87
N THR A 36 -7.37 4.25 11.65
CA THR A 36 -7.78 3.00 12.30
C THR A 36 -6.72 2.39 13.21
N THR A 37 -5.54 2.99 13.28
CA THR A 37 -4.32 2.47 13.94
C THR A 37 -4.11 3.06 15.35
N GLY A 38 -5.15 3.67 15.94
CA GLY A 38 -5.09 4.27 17.27
C GLY A 38 -4.10 5.43 17.33
N SER A 39 -3.08 5.31 18.19
CA SER A 39 -2.04 6.33 18.37
C SER A 39 -0.89 6.24 17.36
N LYS A 40 -0.78 5.14 16.60
CA LYS A 40 0.26 4.96 15.59
C LYS A 40 -0.05 5.78 14.34
N ILE A 41 1.01 6.23 13.67
CA ILE A 41 0.93 6.90 12.36
C ILE A 41 0.46 5.88 11.32
N GLU A 42 -0.75 6.06 10.80
CA GLU A 42 -1.27 5.19 9.74
C GLU A 42 -0.58 5.53 8.41
N VAL A 43 0.00 4.54 7.74
CA VAL A 43 0.42 4.66 6.34
C VAL A 43 -0.40 3.72 5.52
N ARG A 44 -1.23 4.26 4.63
CA ARG A 44 -2.21 3.48 3.86
C ARG A 44 -1.88 3.51 2.38
N GLU A 45 -1.63 2.34 1.80
CA GLU A 45 -1.58 2.18 0.36
C GLU A 45 -3.01 2.04 -0.19
N LEU A 46 -3.34 2.83 -1.21
CA LEU A 46 -4.44 2.60 -2.13
C LEU A 46 -3.89 1.89 -3.37
N PHE A 47 -4.37 0.69 -3.65
CA PHE A 47 -3.88 -0.13 -4.77
C PHE A 47 -5.02 -0.81 -5.53
N TRP A 48 -4.71 -1.38 -6.69
CA TRP A 48 -5.62 -2.26 -7.42
C TRP A 48 -4.86 -3.42 -8.05
N TYR A 49 -5.37 -4.66 -7.91
CA TYR A 49 -4.68 -5.85 -8.42
C TYR A 49 -4.40 -5.83 -9.91
N TYR A 50 -5.18 -5.09 -10.70
CA TYR A 50 -5.01 -5.01 -12.16
C TYR A 50 -4.25 -3.75 -12.59
N CYS A 51 -3.72 -2.96 -11.66
CA CYS A 51 -2.85 -1.83 -11.99
C CYS A 51 -1.39 -2.30 -12.15
N PRO A 52 -0.77 -2.14 -13.34
CA PRO A 52 0.62 -2.51 -13.57
C PRO A 52 1.61 -1.75 -12.68
N HIS A 53 1.32 -0.48 -12.36
CA HIS A 53 2.17 0.32 -11.48
C HIS A 53 2.12 -0.15 -10.02
N CYS A 54 0.96 -0.62 -9.55
CA CYS A 54 0.86 -1.26 -8.23
C CYS A 54 1.69 -2.55 -8.19
N TYR A 55 1.56 -3.38 -9.23
CA TYR A 55 2.34 -4.61 -9.35
C TYR A 55 3.86 -4.36 -9.33
N ASN A 56 4.33 -3.38 -10.10
CA ASN A 56 5.75 -3.06 -10.17
C ASN A 56 6.28 -2.41 -8.88
N LEU A 57 5.42 -1.76 -8.10
CA LEU A 57 5.78 -1.15 -6.81
C LEU A 57 5.99 -2.21 -5.72
N GLU A 58 5.23 -3.30 -5.74
CA GLU A 58 5.16 -4.30 -4.66
C GLU A 58 6.51 -4.78 -4.10
N PRO A 59 7.52 -5.15 -4.91
CA PRO A 59 8.82 -5.58 -4.37
C PRO A 59 9.52 -4.48 -3.55
N THR A 60 9.51 -3.26 -4.06
CA THR A 60 10.12 -2.09 -3.41
C THR A 60 9.36 -1.71 -2.16
N LEU A 61 8.03 -1.69 -2.24
CA LEU A 61 7.15 -1.38 -1.11
C LEU A 61 7.28 -2.40 0.02
N ASN A 62 7.30 -3.69 -0.30
CA ASN A 62 7.51 -4.76 0.70
C ASN A 62 8.88 -4.68 1.39
N ALA A 63 9.93 -4.23 0.68
CA ALA A 63 11.24 -3.99 1.28
C ALA A 63 11.24 -2.74 2.18
N TRP A 64 10.49 -1.71 1.81
CA TRP A 64 10.34 -0.47 2.59
C TRP A 64 9.52 -0.69 3.87
N ILE A 65 8.39 -1.40 3.80
CA ILE A 65 7.52 -1.72 4.95
C ILE A 65 8.31 -2.37 6.09
N LYS A 66 9.26 -3.26 5.77
CA LYS A 66 10.10 -3.95 6.77
C LYS A 66 11.02 -3.03 7.57
N LYS A 67 11.20 -1.78 7.13
CA LYS A 67 12.07 -0.78 7.75
C LYS A 67 11.28 0.29 8.50
N LEU A 68 9.95 0.20 8.50
CA LEU A 68 9.10 1.17 9.20
C LEU A 68 9.39 1.16 10.70
N PRO A 69 9.37 2.33 11.36
CA PRO A 69 9.53 2.41 12.80
C PRO A 69 8.30 1.86 13.53
N ASN A 70 8.45 1.54 14.82
CA ASN A 70 7.43 0.87 15.62
C ASN A 70 6.15 1.72 15.87
N ASP A 71 6.26 3.04 15.74
CA ASP A 71 5.17 4.00 15.87
C ASP A 71 4.36 4.18 14.57
N VAL A 72 4.73 3.47 13.50
CA VAL A 72 4.02 3.45 12.21
C VAL A 72 3.30 2.12 12.03
N GLU A 73 2.09 2.18 11.46
CA GLU A 73 1.33 1.00 11.05
C GLU A 73 0.91 1.12 9.59
N PHE A 74 1.38 0.15 8.80
CA PHE A 74 1.10 0.09 7.37
C PHE A 74 -0.17 -0.71 7.08
N ILE A 75 -1.05 -0.14 6.26
CA ILE A 75 -2.32 -0.74 5.86
C ILE A 75 -2.41 -0.78 4.33
N ARG A 76 -2.78 -1.93 3.77
CA ARG A 76 -3.22 -2.01 2.37
C ARG A 76 -4.72 -1.85 2.28
N GLN A 77 -5.16 -1.01 1.35
CA GLN A 77 -6.57 -0.84 1.03
C GLN A 77 -6.76 -0.92 -0.49
N PRO A 78 -7.52 -1.89 -1.01
CA PRO A 78 -7.90 -1.89 -2.41
C PRO A 78 -8.76 -0.65 -2.70
N ALA A 79 -8.37 0.14 -3.69
CA ALA A 79 -9.13 1.28 -4.17
C ALA A 79 -10.32 0.80 -5.00
N VAL A 80 -11.46 1.48 -4.88
CA VAL A 80 -12.65 1.20 -5.70
C VAL A 80 -13.21 2.51 -6.24
N PHE A 81 -12.74 2.92 -7.43
CA PHE A 81 -13.22 4.11 -8.12
C PHE A 81 -14.47 3.87 -8.99
N SER A 82 -14.70 2.62 -9.39
CA SER A 82 -15.86 2.22 -10.19
C SER A 82 -16.18 0.74 -9.99
N GLN A 83 -17.33 0.29 -10.50
CA GLN A 83 -17.76 -1.11 -10.42
C GLN A 83 -16.71 -2.10 -10.94
N ARG A 84 -15.97 -1.72 -11.99
CA ARG A 84 -14.90 -2.56 -12.58
C ARG A 84 -13.78 -2.89 -11.59
N TRP A 85 -13.57 -2.06 -10.56
CA TRP A 85 -12.49 -2.24 -9.60
C TRP A 85 -12.88 -3.15 -8.44
N GLU A 86 -14.19 -3.39 -8.25
CA GLU A 86 -14.74 -4.05 -7.09
C GLU A 86 -14.20 -5.46 -6.87
N ASN A 87 -14.03 -6.25 -7.93
CA ASN A 87 -13.49 -7.61 -7.81
C ASN A 87 -12.09 -7.62 -7.20
N GLY A 88 -11.26 -6.60 -7.49
CA GLY A 88 -9.96 -6.47 -6.83
C GLY A 88 -10.06 -6.30 -5.31
N ALA A 89 -11.08 -5.58 -4.84
CA ALA A 89 -11.34 -5.41 -3.41
C ALA A 89 -11.95 -6.67 -2.79
N ILE A 90 -12.90 -7.31 -3.47
CA ILE A 90 -13.50 -8.59 -3.04
C ILE A 90 -12.40 -9.64 -2.84
N PHE A 91 -11.51 -9.82 -3.82
CA PHE A 91 -10.44 -10.81 -3.74
C PHE A 91 -9.45 -10.50 -2.61
N TYR A 92 -9.07 -9.23 -2.43
CA TYR A 92 -8.22 -8.85 -1.30
C TYR A 92 -8.88 -9.21 0.03
N TYR A 93 -10.13 -8.81 0.25
CA TYR A 93 -10.78 -9.05 1.53
C TYR A 93 -11.15 -10.52 1.74
N ALA A 94 -11.40 -11.30 0.69
CA ALA A 94 -11.56 -12.75 0.81
C ALA A 94 -10.25 -13.42 1.25
N LEU A 95 -9.10 -13.03 0.67
CA LEU A 95 -7.80 -13.49 1.13
C LEU A 95 -7.52 -13.07 2.58
N GLU A 96 -7.97 -11.89 2.99
CA GLU A 96 -7.83 -11.42 4.39
C GLU A 96 -8.69 -12.25 5.35
N GLU A 97 -9.95 -12.50 5.00
CA GLU A 97 -10.88 -13.35 5.76
C GLU A 97 -10.33 -14.77 5.94
N LEU A 98 -9.66 -15.31 4.91
CA LEU A 98 -9.02 -16.62 4.95
C LEU A 98 -7.64 -16.63 5.64
N GLY A 99 -7.10 -15.47 6.04
CA GLY A 99 -5.75 -15.37 6.61
C GLY A 99 -4.61 -15.62 5.60
N LEU A 100 -4.90 -15.50 4.30
CA LEU A 100 -4.00 -15.86 3.20
C LEU A 100 -3.30 -14.66 2.54
N ILE A 101 -3.53 -13.41 2.99
CA ILE A 101 -2.91 -12.21 2.39
C ILE A 101 -1.39 -12.36 2.28
N LYS A 102 -0.71 -12.77 3.34
CA LYS A 102 0.76 -12.85 3.37
C LYS A 102 1.34 -13.79 2.31
N SER A 103 0.66 -14.89 2.00
CA SER A 103 1.12 -15.87 1.01
C SER A 103 0.58 -15.61 -0.39
N MET A 104 -0.62 -15.04 -0.53
CA MET A 104 -1.34 -14.98 -1.80
C MET A 104 -1.36 -13.61 -2.46
N HIS A 105 -1.12 -12.51 -1.73
CA HIS A 105 -1.20 -11.16 -2.29
C HIS A 105 -0.26 -10.96 -3.50
N GLY A 106 1.03 -11.27 -3.32
CA GLY A 106 2.01 -11.20 -4.41
C GLY A 106 1.79 -12.24 -5.51
N LEU A 107 1.28 -13.44 -5.16
CA LEU A 107 0.99 -14.49 -6.13
C LEU A 107 -0.19 -14.11 -7.03
N LEU A 108 -1.23 -13.46 -6.49
CA LEU A 108 -2.37 -12.98 -7.27
C LEU A 108 -1.93 -11.89 -8.26
N PHE A 109 -1.12 -10.93 -7.79
CA PHE A 109 -0.50 -9.93 -8.65
C PHE A 109 0.31 -10.58 -9.79
N ASN A 110 1.17 -11.55 -9.47
CA ASN A 110 1.95 -12.28 -10.47
C ASN A 110 1.07 -13.05 -11.46
N ALA A 111 0.00 -13.70 -10.98
CA ALA A 111 -0.94 -14.44 -11.82
C ALA A 111 -1.60 -13.52 -12.86
N ILE A 112 -2.03 -12.33 -12.43
CA ILE A 112 -2.67 -11.33 -13.30
C ILE A 112 -1.66 -10.72 -14.28
N HIS A 113 -0.52 -10.22 -13.78
CA HIS A 113 0.38 -9.39 -14.59
C HIS A 113 1.46 -10.16 -15.34
N ALA A 114 2.09 -11.14 -14.70
CA ALA A 114 3.18 -11.90 -15.30
C ALA A 114 2.68 -13.12 -16.07
N GLN A 115 1.75 -13.88 -15.48
CA GLN A 115 1.23 -15.12 -16.09
C GLN A 115 0.05 -14.88 -17.03
N LYS A 116 -0.53 -13.67 -17.00
CA LYS A 116 -1.69 -13.27 -17.83
C LYS A 116 -2.94 -14.14 -17.60
N ASN A 117 -3.10 -14.69 -16.40
CA ASN A 117 -4.31 -15.41 -16.02
C ASN A 117 -5.49 -14.44 -16.01
N ARG A 118 -6.59 -14.85 -16.64
CA ARG A 118 -7.83 -14.06 -16.68
C ARG A 118 -8.64 -14.29 -15.43
N ILE A 119 -8.20 -13.73 -14.31
CA ILE A 119 -8.91 -13.80 -13.03
C ILE A 119 -9.83 -12.58 -12.98
N ASN A 120 -11.02 -12.62 -13.58
CA ASN A 120 -11.90 -11.44 -13.67
C ASN A 120 -13.23 -11.64 -12.95
N SER A 121 -13.59 -12.86 -12.59
CA SER A 121 -14.80 -13.22 -11.85
C SER A 121 -14.46 -13.94 -10.55
N GLU A 122 -15.45 -14.07 -9.66
CA GLU A 122 -15.32 -14.87 -8.44
C GLU A 122 -15.00 -16.33 -8.75
N SER A 123 -15.59 -16.91 -9.80
CA SER A 123 -15.28 -18.27 -10.24
C SER A 123 -13.81 -18.42 -10.64
N ASP A 124 -13.29 -17.49 -11.46
CA ASP A 124 -11.88 -17.56 -11.88
C ASP A 124 -10.94 -17.45 -10.67
N PHE A 125 -11.30 -16.64 -9.67
CA PHE A 125 -10.53 -16.47 -8.45
C PHE A 125 -10.55 -17.72 -7.57
N VAL A 126 -11.73 -18.34 -7.42
CA VAL A 126 -11.87 -19.63 -6.70
C VAL A 126 -11.02 -20.70 -7.37
N ASP A 127 -11.15 -20.87 -8.69
CA ASP A 127 -10.41 -21.88 -9.44
C ASP A 127 -8.90 -21.67 -9.31
N TRP A 128 -8.43 -20.43 -9.50
CA TRP A 128 -7.02 -20.07 -9.31
C TRP A 128 -6.52 -20.35 -7.89
N LEU A 129 -7.27 -19.95 -6.87
CA LEU A 129 -6.85 -20.06 -5.47
C LEU A 129 -6.83 -21.53 -5.01
N VAL A 130 -7.80 -22.34 -5.44
CA VAL A 130 -7.85 -23.77 -5.16
C VAL A 130 -6.70 -24.50 -5.84
N ASP A 131 -6.38 -24.17 -7.08
CA ASP A 131 -5.29 -24.82 -7.81
C ASP A 131 -3.90 -24.50 -7.25
N ILE A 132 -3.70 -23.29 -6.73
CA ILE A 132 -2.41 -22.89 -6.14
C ILE A 132 -2.27 -23.33 -4.67
N ASN A 133 -3.36 -23.44 -3.91
CA ASN A 133 -3.32 -23.88 -2.51
C ASN A 133 -3.34 -25.41 -2.37
N LYS A 134 -2.17 -26.04 -2.50
CA LYS A 134 -2.02 -27.51 -2.41
C LYS A 134 -2.01 -28.09 -0.98
N LYS A 135 -2.32 -27.27 0.03
CA LYS A 135 -2.20 -27.66 1.45
C LYS A 135 -3.45 -28.30 2.03
N GLU A 136 -4.59 -28.09 1.38
CA GLU A 136 -5.91 -28.51 1.85
C GLU A 136 -6.58 -29.41 0.81
N ASP A 137 -7.60 -30.15 1.22
CA ASP A 137 -8.48 -30.85 0.28
C ASP A 137 -9.15 -29.83 -0.66
N LYS A 138 -9.19 -30.14 -1.96
CA LYS A 138 -9.66 -29.20 -2.98
C LYS A 138 -11.12 -28.81 -2.77
N GLN A 139 -11.98 -29.76 -2.42
CA GLN A 139 -13.41 -29.50 -2.31
C GLN A 139 -13.72 -28.72 -1.03
N GLU A 140 -13.12 -29.13 0.09
CA GLU A 140 -13.29 -28.41 1.36
C GLU A 140 -12.77 -26.97 1.25
N PHE A 141 -11.61 -26.79 0.63
CA PHE A 141 -11.02 -25.46 0.47
C PHE A 141 -11.84 -24.58 -0.47
N LYS A 142 -12.35 -25.13 -1.58
CA LYS A 142 -13.26 -24.42 -2.48
C LYS A 142 -14.46 -23.84 -1.73
N GLU A 143 -15.13 -24.64 -0.90
CA GLU A 143 -16.27 -24.20 -0.10
C GLU A 143 -15.89 -23.09 0.91
N LYS A 144 -14.69 -23.16 1.51
CA LYS A 144 -14.17 -22.08 2.37
C LYS A 144 -13.99 -20.78 1.60
N VAL A 145 -13.42 -20.83 0.39
CA VAL A 145 -13.20 -19.64 -0.45
C VAL A 145 -14.54 -19.02 -0.87
N GLU A 146 -15.50 -19.83 -1.33
CA GLU A 146 -16.83 -19.36 -1.71
C GLU A 146 -17.59 -18.73 -0.53
N LYS A 147 -17.49 -19.33 0.67
CA LYS A 147 -18.04 -18.74 1.90
C LYS A 147 -17.37 -17.42 2.27
N ALA A 148 -16.05 -17.32 2.13
CA ALA A 148 -15.31 -16.09 2.41
C ALA A 148 -15.72 -14.95 1.46
N LEU A 149 -15.80 -15.21 0.15
CA LEU A 149 -16.26 -14.24 -0.86
C LEU A 149 -17.65 -13.70 -0.52
N ASN A 150 -18.54 -14.57 -0.06
CA ASN A 150 -19.92 -14.24 0.30
C ASN A 150 -20.12 -13.84 1.77
N SER A 151 -19.05 -13.55 2.52
CA SER A 151 -19.16 -13.23 3.94
C SER A 151 -19.65 -11.79 4.17
N PHE A 152 -20.32 -11.57 5.30
CA PHE A 152 -20.71 -10.22 5.74
C PHE A 152 -19.48 -9.32 6.00
N SER A 153 -18.39 -9.91 6.50
CA SER A 153 -17.10 -9.26 6.75
C SER A 153 -16.54 -8.68 5.45
N VAL A 154 -16.45 -9.51 4.39
CA VAL A 154 -15.94 -9.08 3.08
C VAL A 154 -16.80 -7.97 2.48
N ARG A 155 -18.12 -8.14 2.44
CA ARG A 155 -19.04 -7.08 1.94
C ARG A 155 -18.86 -5.76 2.66
N THR A 156 -18.75 -5.79 3.99
CA THR A 156 -18.58 -4.58 4.81
C THR A 156 -17.26 -3.88 4.50
N LYS A 157 -16.16 -4.63 4.37
CA LYS A 157 -14.83 -4.08 4.07
C LYS A 157 -14.76 -3.53 2.65
N VAL A 158 -15.36 -4.20 1.66
CA VAL A 158 -15.48 -3.68 0.28
C VAL A 158 -16.23 -2.34 0.27
N ASN A 159 -17.38 -2.27 0.94
CA ASN A 159 -18.16 -1.02 1.03
C ASN A 159 -17.38 0.10 1.75
N LYS A 160 -16.65 -0.24 2.82
CA LYS A 160 -15.78 0.73 3.50
C LYS A 160 -14.67 1.24 2.57
N SER A 161 -14.08 0.37 1.75
CA SER A 161 -13.08 0.76 0.76
C SER A 161 -13.63 1.65 -0.34
N LYS A 162 -14.85 1.39 -0.84
CA LYS A 162 -15.54 2.30 -1.77
C LYS A 162 -15.67 3.70 -1.19
N ILE A 163 -16.17 3.81 0.05
CA ILE A 163 -16.36 5.09 0.74
C ILE A 163 -15.02 5.79 0.99
N ASN A 164 -14.03 5.06 1.49
CA ASN A 164 -12.72 5.64 1.83
C ASN A 164 -11.94 6.09 0.59
N THR A 165 -12.01 5.34 -0.52
CA THR A 165 -11.32 5.71 -1.78
C THR A 165 -11.68 7.13 -2.21
N VAL A 166 -12.98 7.48 -2.16
CA VAL A 166 -13.45 8.81 -2.56
C VAL A 166 -13.02 9.90 -1.57
N LYS A 167 -13.00 9.60 -0.26
CA LYS A 167 -12.61 10.57 0.78
C LYS A 167 -11.17 11.05 0.67
N TYR A 168 -10.28 10.23 0.11
CA TYR A 168 -8.88 10.61 -0.09
C TYR A 168 -8.67 11.51 -1.32
N HIS A 169 -9.67 11.68 -2.18
CA HIS A 169 -9.59 12.55 -3.37
C HIS A 169 -8.35 12.28 -4.26
N THR A 170 -7.83 11.05 -4.24
CA THR A 170 -6.75 10.61 -5.11
C THR A 170 -7.28 10.42 -6.53
N SER A 171 -6.49 10.75 -7.55
CA SER A 171 -6.86 10.56 -8.96
C SER A 171 -6.62 9.14 -9.49
N GLY A 172 -5.98 8.27 -8.72
CA GLY A 172 -5.66 6.91 -9.15
C GLY A 172 -4.85 6.11 -8.12
N VAL A 173 -4.18 5.06 -8.60
CA VAL A 173 -3.31 4.17 -7.81
C VAL A 173 -2.01 3.86 -8.58
N PRO A 174 -0.92 3.51 -7.88
CA PRO A 174 -0.78 3.49 -6.42
C PRO A 174 -0.71 4.89 -5.83
N ALA A 175 -1.36 5.10 -4.70
CA ALA A 175 -1.24 6.30 -3.88
C ALA A 175 -1.01 5.89 -2.42
N ILE A 176 -0.18 6.63 -1.70
CA ILE A 176 0.08 6.37 -0.28
C ILE A 176 -0.42 7.56 0.54
N VAL A 177 -1.34 7.27 1.45
CA VAL A 177 -1.93 8.23 2.38
C VAL A 177 -1.20 8.13 3.72
N VAL A 178 -0.77 9.26 4.28
CA VAL A 178 -0.10 9.35 5.58
C VAL A 178 -1.00 10.04 6.60
N ASN A 179 -1.21 9.34 7.71
CA ASN A 179 -2.04 9.68 8.86
C ASN A 179 -3.45 10.22 8.52
N GLY A 180 -4.00 9.79 7.38
CA GLY A 180 -5.28 10.29 6.87
C GLY A 180 -5.30 11.80 6.57
N LYS A 181 -4.15 12.46 6.45
CA LYS A 181 -4.02 13.92 6.24
C LYS A 181 -3.34 14.29 4.94
N TYR A 182 -2.43 13.44 4.46
CA TYR A 182 -1.60 13.70 3.29
C TYR A 182 -1.66 12.52 2.36
N TRP A 183 -1.45 12.72 1.07
CA TRP A 183 -1.14 11.62 0.18
C TRP A 183 -0.15 12.04 -0.91
N THR A 184 0.56 11.06 -1.46
CA THR A 184 1.43 11.24 -2.62
C THR A 184 1.30 10.04 -3.55
N ASP A 185 1.69 10.21 -4.79
CA ASP A 185 1.82 9.16 -5.78
C ASP A 185 3.11 9.38 -6.59
N ALA A 186 3.38 8.50 -7.56
CA ALA A 186 4.57 8.62 -8.40
C ALA A 186 4.55 9.88 -9.31
N THR A 187 3.38 10.45 -9.60
CA THR A 187 3.24 11.67 -10.43
C THR A 187 3.72 12.88 -9.65
N HIS A 188 3.26 13.02 -8.40
CA HIS A 188 3.65 14.12 -7.52
C HIS A 188 5.12 14.02 -7.11
N ALA A 189 5.56 12.83 -6.70
CA ALA A 189 6.94 12.63 -6.25
C ALA A 189 7.96 12.43 -7.39
N GLY A 190 7.51 12.32 -8.64
CA GLY A 190 8.34 12.09 -9.83
C GLY A 190 8.82 10.66 -10.07
N SER A 191 8.72 9.75 -9.09
CA SER A 191 8.93 8.30 -9.29
C SER A 191 8.42 7.48 -8.11
N SER A 192 8.25 6.16 -8.27
CA SER A 192 7.89 5.26 -7.17
C SER A 192 8.89 5.27 -6.01
N LEU A 193 10.19 5.45 -6.28
CA LEU A 193 11.19 5.52 -5.21
C LEU A 193 11.12 6.85 -4.47
N GLN A 194 10.95 7.96 -5.19
CA GLN A 194 10.78 9.27 -4.58
C GLN A 194 9.47 9.35 -3.78
N MET A 195 8.40 8.71 -4.27
CA MET A 195 7.13 8.59 -3.54
C MET A 195 7.34 8.03 -2.12
N LEU A 196 8.16 6.98 -1.96
CA LEU A 196 8.46 6.44 -0.64
C LEU A 196 9.29 7.39 0.23
N LYS A 197 10.18 8.19 -0.36
CA LYS A 197 10.93 9.21 0.39
C LYS A 197 10.04 10.38 0.84
N VAL A 198 9.08 10.78 0.02
CA VAL A 198 8.04 11.75 0.41
C VAL A 198 7.22 11.18 1.57
N VAL A 199 6.85 9.90 1.50
CA VAL A 199 6.15 9.22 2.61
C VAL A 199 6.99 9.21 3.88
N ASP A 200 8.28 8.89 3.81
CA ASP A 200 9.20 8.95 4.97
C ASP A 200 9.24 10.35 5.60
N TYR A 201 9.29 11.39 4.77
CA TYR A 201 9.22 12.77 5.23
C TYR A 201 7.88 13.08 5.94
N LEU A 202 6.75 12.65 5.37
CA LEU A 202 5.44 12.86 5.96
C LEU A 202 5.23 12.08 7.26
N ILE A 203 5.80 10.87 7.36
CA ILE A 203 5.86 10.11 8.62
C ILE A 203 6.64 10.91 9.66
N LYS A 204 7.83 11.40 9.32
CA LYS A 204 8.64 12.21 10.24
C LYS A 204 7.90 13.48 10.69
N LYS A 205 7.17 14.13 9.78
CA LYS A 205 6.34 15.30 10.08
C LYS A 205 5.21 15.01 11.06
N GLU A 206 4.66 13.80 11.05
CA GLU A 206 3.61 13.36 11.99
C GLU A 206 4.16 12.72 13.26
N SER A 207 5.43 12.32 13.27
CA SER A 207 6.06 11.75 14.45
C SER A 207 6.16 12.81 15.55
N LYS A 208 5.83 12.36 16.76
CA LYS A 208 5.91 13.16 17.99
C LYS A 208 7.26 12.95 18.70
N VAL A 209 8.16 12.20 18.08
CA VAL A 209 9.50 11.92 18.60
C VAL A 209 10.45 12.89 17.93
N GLU A 210 10.98 13.84 18.71
CA GLU A 210 12.08 14.73 18.31
C GLU A 210 13.38 13.97 18.06
#